data_AF-A0A2D7L6Q7-F1
#
_entry.id   AF-A0A2D7L6Q7-F1
#
_cell.length_a   1.000
_cell.length_b   1.000
_cell.length_c   1.000
_cell.angle_alpha   90.00
_cell.angle_beta   90.00
_cell.angle_gamma   90.00
#
_symmetry.space_group_name_H-M   'P 1'
#
loop_
_entity.id
_entity.type
_entity.pdbx_description
1 polymer ?
#
loop_
_entity_poly.entity_id
_entity_poly.type
_entity_poly.pdbx_seq_one_letter_code
_entity_poly.pdbx_strand_id
1 'polypeptide(L)' 'MVFSKKFKFIIYLLVLSLSIYIGFILGNTFCSTNCTYTIALNILITNIVMVGGVFTLIRLSEKSITEWNDDKYYEKD' A
#
# COMPACT_ATOMS: atom_id res chain seq x y z
N MET A 1 10.53 6.38 -15.82
CA MET A 1 9.32 7.19 -15.57
C MET A 1 8.98 7.14 -14.08
N VAL A 2 8.61 8.26 -13.46
CA VAL A 2 8.25 8.34 -12.04
C VAL A 2 6.80 8.82 -11.96
N PHE A 3 5.97 8.20 -11.13
CA PHE A 3 4.61 8.66 -10.92
C PHE A 3 4.59 10.03 -10.25
N SER A 4 3.60 10.85 -10.63
CA SER A 4 3.40 12.15 -10.02
C SER A 4 3.19 12.03 -8.50
N LYS A 5 3.79 12.95 -7.75
CA LYS A 5 3.64 13.04 -6.29
C LYS A 5 2.16 13.09 -5.87
N LYS A 6 1.32 13.78 -6.67
CA LYS A 6 -0.14 13.88 -6.43
C LYS A 6 -0.83 12.52 -6.54
N PHE A 7 -0.46 11.73 -7.54
CA PHE A 7 -1.03 10.40 -7.76
C PHE A 7 -0.63 9.43 -6.63
N LYS A 8 0.65 9.42 -6.24
CA LYS A 8 1.13 8.62 -5.10
C LYS A 8 0.37 8.98 -3.82
N PHE A 9 0.15 10.26 -3.56
CA PHE A 9 -0.58 10.73 -2.38
C PHE A 9 -2.03 10.21 -2.36
N ILE A 10 -2.74 10.28 -3.49
CA ILE A 10 -4.11 9.76 -3.61
C ILE A 10 -4.16 8.25 -3.32
N ILE A 11 -3.22 7.49 -3.89
CA ILE A 11 -3.13 6.04 -3.62
C ILE A 11 -2.92 5.77 -2.14
N TYR A 12 -1.96 6.45 -1.50
CA TYR A 12 -1.71 6.24 -0.07
C TYR A 12 -2.93 6.58 0.78
N LEU A 13 -3.65 7.67 0.48
CA LEU A 13 -4.84 8.07 1.21
C LEU A 13 -5.95 7.02 1.08
N LEU A 14 -6.19 6.53 -0.14
CA LEU A 14 -7.19 5.49 -0.41
C LEU A 14 -6.84 4.19 0.32
N VAL A 15 -5.58 3.77 0.24
CA VAL A 15 -5.08 2.56 0.90
C VAL A 15 -5.21 2.68 2.41
N LEU A 16 -4.80 3.80 2.99
CA LEU A 16 -4.90 4.07 4.43
C LEU A 16 -6.37 3.98 4.91
N SER A 17 -7.28 4.54 4.13
CA SER A 17 -8.72 4.53 4.45
C SER A 17 -9.27 3.09 4.48
N LEU A 18 -8.93 2.31 3.46
CA LEU A 18 -9.36 0.91 3.35
C LEU A 18 -8.69 0.02 4.40
N SER A 19 -7.40 0.23 4.69
CA SER A 19 -6.67 -0.57 5.69
C SER A 19 -7.16 -0.32 7.11
N ILE A 20 -7.59 0.90 7.44
CA ILE A 20 -8.26 1.19 8.72
C ILE A 20 -9.56 0.38 8.83
N TYR A 21 -10.38 0.38 7.77
CA TYR A 21 -11.64 -0.37 7.76
C TYR A 21 -11.42 -1.88 7.91
N ILE A 22 -10.48 -2.46 7.16
CA ILE A 22 -10.13 -3.89 7.24
C ILE A 22 -9.61 -4.22 8.64
N GLY A 23 -8.69 -3.41 9.18
CA GLY A 23 -8.12 -3.63 10.50
C GLY A 23 -9.16 -3.52 11.63
N PHE A 24 -10.17 -2.66 11.46
CA PHE A 24 -11.30 -2.57 12.39
C PHE A 24 -12.15 -3.84 12.37
N ILE A 25 -12.53 -4.34 11.19
CA ILE A 25 -13.29 -5.60 11.07
C ILE A 25 -12.50 -6.76 11.65
N LEU A 26 -11.22 -6.91 11.30
CA LEU A 26 -10.36 -7.97 11.83
C LEU A 26 -10.27 -7.90 13.35
N GLY A 27 -10.01 -6.70 13.89
CA GLY A 27 -9.93 -6.48 15.33
C GLY A 27 -11.22 -6.83 16.08
N ASN A 28 -12.37 -6.53 15.48
CA ASN A 28 -13.67 -6.88 16.05
C ASN A 28 -13.94 -8.40 15.99
N THR A 29 -13.44 -9.07 14.95
CA THR A 29 -13.59 -10.53 14.77
C THR A 29 -12.70 -11.31 15.74
N PHE A 30 -11.49 -10.83 16.01
CA PHE A 30 -10.54 -11.47 16.92
C PHE A 30 -10.66 -11.02 18.39
N CYS A 31 -11.59 -10.12 18.72
CA CYS A 31 -11.76 -9.71 20.11
C CYS A 31 -12.29 -10.87 20.97
N SER A 32 -11.63 -11.14 22.10
CA SER A 32 -12.12 -12.04 23.14
C SER A 32 -12.24 -11.39 24.53
N THR A 33 -11.21 -10.68 25.01
CA THR A 33 -11.20 -10.10 26.37
C THR A 33 -10.90 -8.60 26.37
N ASN A 34 -9.93 -8.14 25.57
CA ASN A 34 -9.56 -6.72 25.48
C ASN A 34 -9.85 -6.15 24.08
N CYS A 35 -11.11 -5.87 23.77
CA CYS A 35 -11.52 -5.44 22.42
C CYS A 35 -10.82 -4.17 21.96
N THR A 36 -10.76 -3.14 22.80
CA THR A 36 -10.15 -1.85 22.41
C THR A 36 -8.69 -2.00 22.02
N TYR A 37 -7.92 -2.77 22.81
CA TYR A 37 -6.51 -3.04 22.53
C TYR A 37 -6.33 -3.93 21.29
N THR A 38 -7.15 -4.97 21.16
CA THR A 38 -7.11 -5.90 20.01
C THR A 38 -7.44 -5.17 18.71
N ILE A 39 -8.45 -4.31 18.74
CA ILE A 39 -8.85 -3.48 17.59
C ILE A 39 -7.74 -2.50 17.23
N ALA A 40 -7.19 -1.77 18.22
CA ALA A 40 -6.10 -0.82 17.97
C ALA A 40 -4.87 -1.50 17.36
N LEU A 41 -4.47 -2.67 17.89
CA LEU A 41 -3.36 -3.45 17.34
C LEU A 41 -3.62 -3.94 15.91
N ASN A 42 -4.80 -4.49 15.64
CA ASN A 42 -5.13 -4.98 14.30
C ASN A 42 -5.17 -3.83 13.28
N ILE A 43 -5.70 -2.67 13.65
CA ILE A 43 -5.66 -1.47 12.81
C ILE A 43 -4.21 -1.05 12.54
N LEU A 44 -3.35 -1.03 13.55
CA LEU A 44 -1.93 -0.65 13.38
C LEU A 44 -1.19 -1.62 12.46
N ILE A 45 -1.28 -2.92 12.73
CA ILE A 45 -0.59 -3.96 11.95
C ILE A 45 -1.09 -3.94 10.50
N THR A 46 -2.41 -3.88 10.30
CA THR A 46 -3.00 -3.85 8.95
C THR A 46 -2.55 -2.61 8.17
N ASN A 47 -2.51 -1.43 8.81
CA ASN A 47 -1.99 -0.23 8.17
C ASN A 47 -0.52 -0.36 7.78
N ILE A 48 0.34 -0.88 8.66
CA ILE A 48 1.77 -1.06 8.37
C ILE A 48 1.96 -1.99 7.17
N VAL A 49 1.28 -3.14 7.17
CA VAL A 49 1.40 -4.13 6.10
C VAL A 49 0.88 -3.57 4.77
N MET A 50 -0.30 -2.93 4.77
CA MET A 50 -0.92 -2.43 3.54
C MET A 50 -0.15 -1.24 2.95
N VAL A 51 0.24 -0.26 3.78
CA VAL A 51 1.02 0.89 3.32
C VAL A 51 2.41 0.46 2.87
N GLY A 52 3.06 -0.46 3.59
CA GLY A 52 4.37 -1.01 3.22
C GLY A 52 4.32 -1.80 1.90
N GLY A 53 3.27 -2.60 1.71
CA GLY A 53 3.02 -3.33 0.46
C GLY A 53 2.85 -2.38 -0.71
N VAL A 54 2.00 -1.37 -0.58
CA VAL A 54 1.74 -0.38 -1.64
C VAL A 54 2.97 0.47 -1.96
N PHE A 55 3.75 0.86 -0.95
CA PHE A 55 5.01 1.54 -1.17
C PHE A 55 5.96 0.72 -2.06
N THR A 56 6.08 -0.57 -1.76
CA THR A 56 6.90 -1.50 -2.54
C THR A 56 6.37 -1.65 -3.95
N LEU A 57 5.05 -1.83 -4.12
CA LEU A 57 4.40 -1.97 -5.42
C LEU A 57 4.58 -0.73 -6.30
N ILE A 58 4.46 0.48 -5.73
CA ILE A 58 4.71 1.72 -6.47
C ILE A 58 6.15 1.74 -6.98
N ARG A 59 7.14 1.41 -6.14
CA ARG A 59 8.55 1.39 -6.56
C ARG A 59 8.83 0.34 -7.65
N LEU A 60 8.28 -0.86 -7.49
CA LEU A 60 8.41 -1.91 -8.51
C LEU A 60 7.76 -1.49 -9.83
N SER A 61 6.61 -0.82 -9.76
CA SER A 61 5.91 -0.31 -10.95
C SER A 61 6.69 0.80 -11.65
N GLU A 62 7.35 1.69 -10.91
CA GLU A 62 8.22 2.70 -11.51
C GLU A 62 9.43 2.07 -12.20
N LYS A 63 10.02 1.06 -11.55
CA LYS A 63 11.15 0.31 -12.10
C LYS A 63 10.78 -0.46 -13.37
N SER A 64 9.63 -1.14 -13.38
CA SER A 64 9.19 -1.87 -14.57
C SER A 64 8.94 -0.93 -15.74
N ILE A 65 8.32 0.23 -15.53
CA ILE A 65 8.10 1.20 -16.62
C ILE A 65 9.42 1.78 -17.14
N THR A 66 10.41 2.03 -16.28
CA THR A 66 11.75 2.47 -16.75
C THR A 66 12.41 1.42 -17.64
N GLU A 67 12.40 0.16 -17.22
CA GLU A 67 13.09 -0.94 -17.92
C GLU A 67 12.49 -1.18 -19.31
N TRP A 68 11.16 -1.22 -19.39
CA TRP A 68 10.45 -1.33 -20.67
C TRP A 68 10.72 -0.16 -21.64
N ASN A 69 10.95 1.04 -21.11
CA ASN A 69 11.23 2.21 -21.94
C ASN A 69 12.69 2.25 -22.42
N ASP A 70 13.62 1.72 -21.63
CA ASP A 70 15.02 1.57 -22.02
C ASP A 70 15.16 0.49 -23.09
N ASP A 71 14.50 -0.68 -22.94
CA ASP A 71 14.49 -1.74 -23.95
C ASP A 71 13.98 -1.22 -25.31
N LYS A 72 12.90 -0.43 -25.29
CA LYS A 72 12.35 0.23 -26.49
C LYS A 72 13.29 1.23 -27.16
N TYR A 73 14.27 1.76 -26.43
CA TYR A 73 15.26 2.70 -26.96
C TYR A 73 16.36 1.95 -27.70
N TYR A 74 16.87 0.85 -27.13
CA TYR A 74 17.92 0.03 -27.74
C TYR A 74 17.43 -0.86 -28.89
N GLU A 75 16.12 -1.10 -29.01
CA GLU A 75 15.52 -1.86 -30.12
C GLU A 75 15.28 -0.99 -31.38
N LYS A 76 15.51 0.32 -31.31
CA LYS A 76 15.36 1.27 -32.44
C LYS A 76 16.66 1.63 -33.15
N ASP A 77 17.81 1.20 -32.64
CA ASP A 77 19.13 1.31 -33.28
C ASP A 77 19.48 0.01 -34.03
#